data_AF-A0A961PT86-F1
#
_entry.id   AF-A0A961PT86-F1
#
_cell.length_a   1.000
_cell.length_b   1.000
_cell.length_c   1.000
_cell.angle_alpha   90.00
_cell.angle_beta   90.00
_cell.angle_gamma   90.00
#
_symmetry.space_group_name_H-M   'P 1'
#
loop_
_entity.id
_entity.type
_entity.pdbx_description
1 polymer ?
#
loop_
_entity_poly.entity_id
_entity_poly.type
_entity_poly.pdbx_seq_one_letter_code
_entity_poly.pdbx_strand_id
1 'polypeptide(L)'
;MKRFVQILAAGAALLAASGAAAVTVEQCDWRARADAIVEPWADYSRTFSNGKTRLALLDVIEPAAGALHILVMSPPYDEMGGRQCKVISASSGIGFFGVEFTALNASYNPAIGLMFTVPVQVYDGSTGMGRGAWLNFNLNQATGQIDAWLVGGE
;
A
#
# COMPACT_ATOMS: atom_id res chain seq x y z
N MET A 1 0.54 15.63 -65.18
CA MET A 1 1.30 14.38 -65.45
C MET A 1 2.47 14.29 -64.47
N LYS A 2 2.69 13.09 -63.91
CA LYS A 2 3.84 12.63 -63.10
C LYS A 2 3.97 13.09 -61.64
N ARG A 3 3.35 12.28 -60.77
CA ARG A 3 3.80 11.71 -59.48
C ARG A 3 5.14 12.21 -58.93
N PHE A 4 5.18 12.67 -57.67
CA PHE A 4 6.31 12.45 -56.76
C PHE A 4 5.83 12.33 -55.30
N VAL A 5 6.10 11.12 -54.75
CA VAL A 5 6.53 10.76 -53.38
C VAL A 5 5.55 10.86 -52.20
N GLN A 6 5.19 9.67 -51.70
CA GLN A 6 4.70 9.41 -50.35
C GLN A 6 5.79 9.75 -49.31
N ILE A 7 5.42 10.44 -48.23
CA ILE A 7 6.16 10.37 -46.95
C ILE A 7 5.15 10.02 -45.86
N LEU A 8 5.21 8.76 -45.41
CA LEU A 8 4.65 8.32 -44.13
C LEU A 8 5.36 9.10 -43.01
N ALA A 9 4.60 9.83 -42.20
CA ALA A 9 5.08 10.31 -40.90
C ALA A 9 4.27 9.61 -39.81
N ALA A 10 4.72 8.41 -39.42
CA ALA A 10 4.25 7.73 -38.22
C ALA A 10 4.86 8.45 -37.01
N GLY A 11 4.15 9.43 -36.47
CA GLY A 11 4.51 10.10 -35.22
C GLY A 11 4.27 9.16 -34.04
N ALA A 12 5.31 8.46 -33.61
CA ALA A 12 5.31 7.73 -32.34
C ALA A 12 5.33 8.74 -31.19
N ALA A 13 4.17 8.99 -30.58
CA ALA A 13 4.09 9.71 -29.32
C ALA A 13 4.75 8.85 -28.23
N LEU A 14 5.96 9.22 -27.82
CA LEU A 14 6.55 8.73 -26.56
C LEU A 14 5.71 9.31 -25.41
N LEU A 15 4.70 8.57 -24.98
CA LEU A 15 4.11 8.73 -23.66
C LEU A 15 5.20 8.37 -22.65
N ALA A 16 5.85 9.39 -22.08
CA ALA A 16 6.65 9.24 -20.89
C ALA A 16 5.72 8.72 -19.78
N ALA A 17 5.78 7.41 -19.51
CA ALA A 17 5.21 6.84 -18.31
C ALA A 17 6.01 7.42 -17.14
N SER A 18 5.51 8.51 -16.56
CA SER A 18 5.95 8.94 -15.24
C SER A 18 5.69 7.77 -14.30
N GLY A 19 6.77 7.10 -13.89
CA GLY A 19 6.72 6.07 -12.87
C GLY A 19 6.30 6.73 -11.57
N ALA A 20 4.99 6.86 -11.36
CA ALA A 20 4.45 7.07 -10.02
C ALA A 20 4.98 5.90 -9.19
N ALA A 21 5.74 6.20 -8.14
CA ALA A 21 6.11 5.20 -7.15
C ALA A 21 4.80 4.65 -6.58
N ALA A 22 4.40 3.49 -7.11
CA ALA A 22 3.13 2.87 -6.77
C ALA A 22 3.30 2.17 -5.42
N VAL A 23 2.38 2.45 -4.51
CA VAL A 23 2.18 1.63 -3.31
C VAL A 23 2.01 0.19 -3.75
N THR A 24 2.71 -0.72 -3.08
CA THR A 24 2.64 -2.13 -3.40
C THR A 24 1.87 -2.90 -2.35
N VAL A 25 1.06 -3.85 -2.80
CA VAL A 25 0.38 -4.83 -1.95
C VAL A 25 0.93 -6.21 -2.28
N GLU A 26 1.79 -6.73 -1.42
CA GLU A 26 2.55 -7.95 -1.67
C GLU A 26 2.06 -9.09 -0.77
N GLN A 27 2.32 -10.34 -1.14
CA GLN A 27 2.11 -11.46 -0.22
C GLN A 27 3.01 -11.31 1.01
N CYS A 28 2.54 -11.77 2.17
CA CYS A 28 3.39 -11.84 3.35
C CYS A 28 4.64 -12.66 3.07
N ASP A 29 5.76 -12.14 3.55
CA ASP A 29 7.08 -12.74 3.50
C ASP A 29 7.75 -12.57 4.86
N TRP A 30 9.09 -12.53 4.88
CA TRP A 30 9.89 -12.34 6.09
C TRP A 30 9.53 -11.08 6.91
N ARG A 31 8.93 -10.05 6.29
CA ARG A 31 8.51 -8.82 6.97
C ARG A 31 7.36 -9.08 7.95
N ALA A 32 6.48 -10.04 7.64
CA ALA A 32 5.29 -10.38 8.42
C ALA A 32 5.62 -11.29 9.62
N ARG A 33 6.58 -10.88 10.43
CA ARG A 33 7.06 -11.58 11.63
C ARG A 33 6.49 -10.94 12.90
N ALA A 34 6.26 -11.74 13.93
CA ALA A 34 5.63 -11.27 15.16
C ALA A 34 6.45 -10.19 15.88
N ASP A 35 7.78 -10.31 15.85
CA ASP A 35 8.74 -9.36 16.41
C ASP A 35 8.86 -8.05 15.61
N ALA A 36 8.29 -7.96 14.41
CA ALA A 36 8.19 -6.72 13.67
C ALA A 36 6.91 -5.93 14.03
N ILE A 37 5.95 -6.50 14.75
CA ILE A 37 4.75 -5.76 15.15
C ILE A 37 5.15 -4.71 16.19
N VAL A 38 4.81 -3.45 15.92
CA VAL A 38 5.17 -2.33 16.80
C VAL A 38 4.49 -2.47 18.17
N GLU A 39 5.25 -2.20 19.23
CA GLU A 39 4.76 -2.21 20.61
C GLU A 39 4.19 -0.84 21.03
N PRO A 40 3.13 -0.78 21.85
CA PRO A 40 2.36 -1.93 22.34
C PRO A 40 1.39 -2.46 21.28
N TRP A 41 1.29 -3.77 21.14
CA TRP A 41 0.42 -4.39 20.11
C TRP A 41 -1.04 -3.95 20.17
N ALA A 42 -1.55 -3.58 21.35
CA ALA A 42 -2.92 -3.10 21.53
C ALA A 42 -3.19 -1.77 20.80
N ASP A 43 -2.17 -0.92 20.65
CA ASP A 43 -2.28 0.39 20.01
C ASP A 43 -1.93 0.32 18.51
N TYR A 44 -1.07 -0.64 18.14
CA TYR A 44 -0.55 -0.80 16.78
C TYR A 44 -1.09 -2.01 16.03
N SER A 45 -2.12 -2.66 16.57
CA SER A 45 -2.93 -3.65 15.86
C SER A 45 -4.41 -3.44 16.12
N ARG A 46 -5.23 -3.55 15.08
CA ARG A 46 -6.67 -3.32 15.18
C ARG A 46 -7.44 -4.29 14.33
N THR A 47 -8.59 -4.74 14.84
CA THR A 47 -9.49 -5.64 14.10
C THR A 47 -10.72 -4.93 13.58
N PHE A 48 -11.20 -5.40 12.43
CA PHE A 48 -12.38 -4.90 11.72
C PHE A 48 -13.27 -6.07 11.29
N SER A 49 -14.52 -5.76 10.91
CA SER A 49 -15.48 -6.76 10.41
C SER A 49 -15.65 -7.94 11.40
N ASN A 50 -15.96 -7.62 12.66
CA ASN A 50 -16.12 -8.60 13.74
C ASN A 50 -14.91 -9.54 13.91
N GLY A 51 -13.70 -9.00 13.85
CA GLY A 51 -12.47 -9.76 14.05
C GLY A 51 -11.93 -10.48 12.81
N LYS A 52 -12.65 -10.44 11.68
CA LYS A 52 -12.27 -11.15 10.45
C LYS A 52 -11.09 -10.50 9.72
N THR A 53 -10.96 -9.18 9.81
CA THR A 53 -9.82 -8.43 9.26
C THR A 53 -8.97 -7.89 10.41
N ARG A 54 -7.65 -7.99 10.31
CA ARG A 54 -6.70 -7.36 11.22
C ARG A 54 -5.70 -6.54 10.42
N LEU A 55 -5.45 -5.33 10.91
CA LEU A 55 -4.34 -4.50 10.48
C LEU A 55 -3.31 -4.43 11.62
N ALA A 56 -2.03 -4.39 11.28
CA ALA A 56 -0.98 -4.08 12.23
C ALA A 56 0.12 -3.24 11.58
N LEU A 57 0.75 -2.37 12.34
CA LEU A 57 1.98 -1.69 11.93
C LEU A 57 3.16 -2.63 12.13
N LEU A 58 3.98 -2.78 11.09
CA LEU A 58 5.25 -3.48 11.13
C LEU A 58 6.39 -2.47 11.09
N ASP A 59 7.43 -2.68 11.88
CA ASP A 59 8.71 -2.02 11.81
C ASP A 59 9.81 -3.06 11.60
N VAL A 60 10.43 -3.05 10.43
CA VAL A 60 11.53 -3.96 10.10
C VAL A 60 12.91 -3.38 10.39
N ILE A 61 12.97 -2.21 11.04
CA ILE A 61 14.15 -1.45 11.48
C ILE A 61 14.94 -0.85 10.31
N GLU A 62 15.24 -1.63 9.29
CA GLU A 62 15.99 -1.20 8.11
C GLU A 62 15.25 -1.55 6.80
N PRO A 63 15.37 -0.71 5.75
CA PRO A 63 16.14 0.53 5.71
C PRO A 63 15.47 1.65 6.53
N ALA A 64 16.25 2.47 7.25
CA ALA A 64 15.71 3.56 8.06
C ALA A 64 14.75 4.50 7.29
N ALA A 65 14.98 4.69 5.99
CA ALA A 65 14.14 5.51 5.11
C ALA A 65 12.80 4.85 4.72
N GLY A 66 12.55 3.60 5.10
CA GLY A 66 11.40 2.81 4.66
C GLY A 66 11.19 1.55 5.48
N ALA A 67 11.30 1.66 6.81
CA ALA A 67 11.22 0.52 7.71
C ALA A 67 9.77 0.11 8.04
N LEU A 68 8.80 1.00 7.80
CA LEU A 68 7.43 0.80 8.28
C LEU A 68 6.51 0.22 7.20
N HIS A 69 5.73 -0.80 7.55
CA HIS A 69 4.79 -1.45 6.62
C HIS A 69 3.44 -1.71 7.29
N ILE A 70 2.38 -1.87 6.51
CA ILE A 70 1.07 -2.28 7.03
C ILE A 70 0.84 -3.77 6.76
N LEU A 71 0.72 -4.57 7.80
CA LEU A 71 0.22 -5.94 7.70
C LEU A 71 -1.30 -5.93 7.54
N VAL A 72 -1.81 -6.69 6.57
CA VAL A 72 -3.24 -6.95 6.39
C VAL A 72 -3.49 -8.44 6.44
N MET A 73 -4.21 -8.89 7.46
CA MET A 73 -4.75 -10.25 7.53
C MET A 73 -6.26 -10.20 7.33
N SER A 74 -6.78 -10.81 6.27
CA SER A 74 -8.20 -10.70 5.90
C SER A 74 -8.76 -11.99 5.30
N PRO A 75 -10.09 -12.11 5.14
CA PRO A 75 -10.66 -13.06 4.20
C PRO A 75 -10.28 -12.71 2.74
N PRO A 76 -10.52 -13.61 1.78
CA PRO A 76 -11.12 -14.94 1.94
C PRO A 76 -10.20 -15.87 2.74
N TYR A 77 -10.81 -16.88 3.36
CA TYR A 77 -10.06 -17.94 4.01
C TYR A 77 -9.70 -19.00 2.97
N ASP A 78 -8.50 -19.58 3.08
CA ASP A 78 -8.14 -20.76 2.30
C ASP A 78 -8.89 -22.01 2.80
N GLU A 79 -8.69 -23.14 2.12
CA GLU A 79 -9.34 -24.42 2.45
C GLU A 79 -9.04 -24.92 3.88
N MET A 80 -7.95 -24.45 4.48
CA MET A 80 -7.53 -24.78 5.84
C MET A 80 -7.99 -23.75 6.88
N GLY A 81 -8.73 -22.72 6.46
CA GLY A 81 -9.17 -21.63 7.33
C GLY A 81 -8.09 -20.56 7.57
N GLY A 82 -6.99 -20.59 6.82
CA GLY A 82 -5.95 -19.56 6.83
C GLY A 82 -6.45 -18.26 6.22
N ARG A 83 -6.11 -17.11 6.82
CA ARG A 83 -6.43 -15.79 6.26
C ARG A 83 -5.51 -15.47 5.10
N GLN A 84 -5.99 -14.73 4.12
CA GLN A 84 -5.12 -13.96 3.24
C GLN A 84 -4.17 -13.10 4.10
N CYS A 85 -2.89 -13.09 3.74
CA CYS A 85 -1.85 -12.29 4.40
C CYS A 85 -1.15 -11.41 3.37
N LYS A 86 -1.23 -10.08 3.56
CA LYS A 86 -0.64 -9.08 2.67
C LYS A 86 0.18 -8.05 3.45
N VAL A 87 1.16 -7.47 2.78
CA VAL A 87 1.95 -6.33 3.29
C VAL A 87 1.82 -5.16 2.33
N ILE A 88 1.40 -4.00 2.84
CA ILE A 88 1.35 -2.75 2.08
C ILE A 88 2.62 -1.94 2.38
N SER A 89 3.30 -1.50 1.32
CA SER A 89 4.57 -0.78 1.38
C SER A 89 4.55 0.45 0.46
N ALA A 90 5.42 1.43 0.70
CA ALA A 90 5.51 2.63 -0.15
C ALA A 90 5.99 2.28 -1.57
N SER A 91 6.84 1.26 -1.70
CA SER A 91 7.19 0.59 -2.95
C SER A 91 7.62 -0.85 -2.67
N SER A 92 7.90 -1.64 -3.70
CA SER A 92 8.26 -3.05 -3.54
C SER A 92 9.49 -3.22 -2.64
N GLY A 93 9.34 -3.96 -1.55
CA GLY A 93 10.39 -4.19 -0.56
C GLY A 93 10.78 -2.98 0.30
N ILE A 94 10.27 -1.77 0.04
CA ILE A 94 10.60 -0.55 0.79
C ILE A 94 9.34 0.05 1.41
N GLY A 95 9.32 0.14 2.73
CA GLY A 95 8.22 0.66 3.50
C GLY A 95 8.09 2.18 3.48
N PHE A 96 7.23 2.68 4.36
CA PHE A 96 7.04 4.09 4.65
C PHE A 96 8.15 4.58 5.59
N PHE A 97 8.49 5.86 5.45
CA PHE A 97 9.40 6.57 6.35
C PHE A 97 8.76 6.77 7.73
N GLY A 98 7.45 7.05 7.75
CA GLY A 98 6.67 7.31 8.95
C GLY A 98 5.23 6.80 8.78
N VAL A 99 4.61 6.36 9.87
CA VAL A 99 3.20 5.92 9.88
C VAL A 99 2.54 6.33 11.20
N GLU A 100 1.46 7.12 11.11
CA GLU A 100 0.65 7.48 12.27
C GLU A 100 -0.52 6.51 12.43
N PHE A 101 -0.22 5.25 12.79
CA PHE A 101 -1.20 4.17 12.79
C PHE A 101 -2.38 4.41 13.74
N THR A 102 -2.17 5.10 14.87
CA THR A 102 -3.23 5.41 15.83
C THR A 102 -4.28 6.37 15.28
N ALA A 103 -3.93 7.14 14.24
CA ALA A 103 -4.84 8.00 13.49
C ALA A 103 -5.54 7.27 12.32
N LEU A 104 -5.38 5.94 12.19
CA LEU A 104 -6.03 5.14 11.17
C LEU A 104 -7.56 5.26 11.24
N ASN A 105 -8.14 5.71 10.13
CA ASN A 105 -9.58 5.78 9.93
C ASN A 105 -10.05 4.61 9.07
N ALA A 106 -11.25 4.11 9.36
CA ALA A 106 -11.88 3.05 8.58
C ALA A 106 -13.36 3.37 8.35
N SER A 107 -13.83 3.09 7.15
CA SER A 107 -15.23 3.16 6.76
C SER A 107 -15.62 1.94 5.93
N TYR A 108 -16.90 1.81 5.62
CA TYR A 108 -17.43 0.70 4.84
C TYR A 108 -18.37 1.21 3.74
N ASN A 109 -18.19 0.67 2.53
CA ASN A 109 -19.08 0.88 1.40
C ASN A 109 -19.46 -0.49 0.82
N PRO A 110 -20.75 -0.85 0.72
CA PRO A 110 -21.16 -2.17 0.23
C PRO A 110 -20.76 -2.47 -1.21
N ALA A 111 -20.52 -1.45 -2.04
CA ALA A 111 -20.08 -1.63 -3.43
C ALA A 111 -18.56 -1.85 -3.57
N ILE A 112 -17.77 -1.50 -2.54
CA ILE A 112 -16.29 -1.52 -2.59
C ILE A 112 -15.71 -2.49 -1.56
N GLY A 113 -16.18 -2.39 -0.31
CA GLY A 113 -15.70 -3.13 0.84
C GLY A 113 -15.30 -2.21 2.00
N LEU A 114 -14.33 -2.65 2.80
CA LEU A 114 -13.71 -1.83 3.83
C LEU A 114 -12.77 -0.81 3.18
N MET A 115 -12.79 0.42 3.65
CA MET A 115 -11.94 1.50 3.16
C MET A 115 -11.14 2.05 4.34
N PHE A 116 -9.85 2.23 4.15
CA PHE A 116 -8.93 2.66 5.19
C PHE A 116 -8.13 3.87 4.72
N THR A 117 -7.90 4.80 5.65
CA THR A 117 -7.04 5.96 5.45
C THR A 117 -6.06 6.05 6.61
N VAL A 118 -4.77 6.16 6.30
CA VAL A 118 -3.68 6.21 7.27
C VAL A 118 -2.75 7.37 6.91
N PRO A 119 -2.46 8.30 7.84
CA PRO A 119 -1.39 9.26 7.61
C PRO A 119 -0.04 8.54 7.59
N VAL A 120 0.75 8.82 6.57
CA VAL A 120 2.07 8.23 6.36
C VAL A 120 3.06 9.29 5.89
N GLN A 121 4.35 8.95 5.95
CA GLN A 121 5.42 9.71 5.33
C GLN A 121 6.16 8.79 4.35
N VAL A 122 6.50 9.32 3.17
CA VAL A 122 7.31 8.62 2.17
C VAL A 122 8.64 9.32 2.07
N TYR A 123 9.74 8.57 1.99
CA TYR A 123 11.07 9.16 1.87
C TYR A 123 11.18 10.08 0.64
N ASP A 124 11.69 11.28 0.89
CA ASP A 124 12.01 12.27 -0.12
C ASP A 124 13.53 12.40 -0.24
N GLY A 125 14.08 11.84 -1.31
CA GLY A 125 15.52 11.86 -1.56
C GLY A 125 16.12 13.25 -1.79
N SER A 126 15.30 14.27 -2.04
CA SER A 126 15.79 15.65 -2.19
C SER A 126 16.06 16.34 -0.86
N THR A 127 15.29 15.99 0.18
CA THR A 127 15.41 16.55 1.53
C THR A 127 16.07 15.60 2.51
N GLY A 128 16.12 14.30 2.19
CA GLY A 128 16.55 13.25 3.12
C GLY A 128 15.54 12.95 4.22
N MET A 129 14.33 13.49 4.13
CA MET A 129 13.29 13.42 5.15
C MET A 129 12.03 12.73 4.64
N GLY A 130 11.10 12.42 5.54
CA GLY A 130 9.76 11.94 5.18
C GLY A 130 8.87 13.08 4.68
N ARG A 131 8.25 12.90 3.51
CA ARG A 131 7.19 13.78 2.97
C ARG A 131 5.82 13.20 3.31
N GLY A 132 4.94 14.02 3.89
CA GLY A 132 3.57 13.65 4.25
C GLY A 132 2.73 13.13 3.09
N ALA A 133 1.91 12.12 3.36
CA ALA A 133 0.93 11.55 2.45
C ALA A 133 -0.20 10.84 3.20
N TRP A 134 -1.29 10.57 2.50
CA TRP A 134 -2.36 9.71 2.98
C TRP A 134 -2.33 8.39 2.22
N LEU A 135 -2.01 7.31 2.93
CA LEU A 135 -2.21 5.96 2.41
C LEU A 135 -3.70 5.66 2.46
N ASN A 136 -4.29 5.45 1.28
CA ASN A 136 -5.66 4.99 1.14
C ASN A 136 -5.63 3.57 0.58
N PHE A 137 -6.43 2.68 1.16
CA PHE A 137 -6.60 1.35 0.59
C PHE A 137 -7.98 0.78 0.88
N ASN A 138 -8.47 0.01 -0.07
CA ASN A 138 -9.74 -0.69 0.02
C ASN A 138 -9.49 -2.18 0.12
N LEU A 139 -10.36 -2.90 0.83
CA LEU A 139 -10.38 -4.35 0.91
C LEU A 139 -11.78 -4.84 0.57
N ASN A 140 -11.91 -5.51 -0.57
CA ASN A 140 -13.09 -6.30 -0.89
C ASN A 140 -13.00 -7.64 -0.14
N GLN A 141 -13.79 -7.78 0.93
CA GLN A 141 -13.71 -8.96 1.80
C GLN A 141 -14.22 -10.25 1.15
N ALA A 142 -15.00 -10.16 0.06
CA ALA A 142 -15.51 -11.33 -0.65
C ALA A 142 -14.46 -11.90 -1.61
N THR A 143 -13.72 -11.04 -2.31
CA THR A 143 -12.71 -11.45 -3.29
C THR A 143 -11.29 -11.47 -2.73
N GLY A 144 -11.04 -10.77 -1.64
CA GLY A 144 -9.70 -10.55 -1.08
C GLY A 144 -8.91 -9.45 -1.79
N GLN A 145 -9.47 -8.82 -2.81
CA GLN A 145 -8.78 -7.77 -3.55
C GLN A 145 -8.48 -6.59 -2.63
N ILE A 146 -7.25 -6.11 -2.70
CA ILE A 146 -6.79 -4.90 -2.02
C ILE A 146 -6.19 -3.97 -3.06
N ASP A 147 -6.77 -2.78 -3.18
CA ASP A 147 -6.25 -1.69 -3.99
C ASP A 147 -5.74 -0.60 -3.05
N ALA A 148 -4.52 -0.12 -3.26
CA ALA A 148 -3.86 0.84 -2.38
C ALA A 148 -3.18 1.95 -3.19
N TRP A 149 -3.25 3.19 -2.69
CA TRP A 149 -2.67 4.35 -3.34
C TRP A 149 -2.34 5.46 -2.33
N LEU A 150 -1.47 6.38 -2.73
CA LEU A 150 -1.17 7.58 -1.97
C LEU A 150 -1.94 8.77 -2.53
N VAL A 151 -2.39 9.64 -1.63
CA VAL A 151 -2.85 11.00 -1.95
C VAL A 151 -1.87 11.96 -1.28
N GLY A 152 -1.49 13.04 -1.96
CA GLY A 152 -0.58 14.06 -1.41
C GLY A 152 -1.07 14.54 -0.04
N GLY A 153 -0.17 14.52 0.94
CA GLY A 153 -0.39 15.13 2.25
C GLY A 153 0.03 16.60 2.19
N GLU A 154 -0.55 17.41 3.07
CA GLU A 154 -0.15 18.81 3.27
C GLU A 154 1.29 18.91 3.82
#